data_AF-A0A8S3QUJ0-F1
#
_entry.id   AF-A0A8S3QUJ0-F1
#
_cell.length_a   1.000
_cell.length_b   1.000
_cell.length_c   1.000
_cell.angle_alpha   90.00
_cell.angle_beta   90.00
_cell.angle_gamma   90.00
#
_symmetry.space_group_name_H-M   'P 1'
#
loop_
_entity.id
_entity.type
_entity.pdbx_description
1 polymer ?
#
loop_
_entity_poly.entity_id
_entity_poly.type
_entity_poly.pdbx_seq_one_letter_code
_entity_poly.pdbx_strand_id
1 'polypeptide(L)'
;MPKAFQKLWSNERLLNVVEQLIGPDIVGHPVWNLRSKVPKNEATIVPWHQDAGYLDNDSYKVMQPTAWVPLIDANEKNGCLQIASRGHKTGKIGQHQCCWGGTWYVMLEEEEMKNKLEIDINKDLDICPVPYGGMVLFNNVIPHRSLPNVSKDIRWSLDLRWQRPTEPFGFYNLKDGVLMRSSKDPNLEIDWDKFNKVDRHQEQRKAMDVEPAKESEFDLTMPGPWMKKWEMVHMNMHTDRQKELDTKA
;
A
#
# COMPACT_ATOMS: atom_id res chain seq x y z
N MET A 1 4.94 14.84 -5.05
CA MET A 1 4.70 14.72 -3.59
C MET A 1 5.01 16.05 -2.90
N PRO A 2 4.18 16.54 -1.94
CA PRO A 2 4.47 17.74 -1.14
C PRO A 2 5.78 17.67 -0.34
N LYS A 3 6.49 18.79 -0.18
CA LYS A 3 7.77 18.88 0.58
C LYS A 3 7.66 18.39 2.03
N ALA A 4 6.50 18.58 2.68
CA ALA A 4 6.28 18.10 4.04
C ALA A 4 6.32 16.57 4.13
N PHE A 5 5.74 15.88 3.15
CA PHE A 5 5.73 14.41 3.11
C PHE A 5 7.11 13.86 2.76
N GLN A 6 7.83 14.54 1.86
CA GLN A 6 9.23 14.21 1.56
C GLN A 6 10.09 14.24 2.84
N LYS A 7 10.02 15.34 3.60
CA LYS A 7 10.75 15.50 4.88
C LYS A 7 10.38 14.46 5.92
N LEU A 8 9.10 14.07 5.99
CA LEU A 8 8.65 13.01 6.89
C LEU A 8 9.22 11.65 6.45
N TRP A 9 9.11 11.32 5.17
CA TRP A 9 9.50 10.03 4.62
C TRP A 9 11.02 9.79 4.69
N SER A 10 11.81 10.84 4.51
CA SER A 10 13.27 10.79 4.69
C SER A 10 13.72 11.27 6.07
N ASN A 11 12.85 11.24 7.09
CA ASN A 11 13.26 11.66 8.42
C ASN A 11 14.28 10.67 9.01
N GLU A 12 15.40 11.18 9.53
CA GLU A 12 16.48 10.38 10.12
C GLU A 12 16.00 9.39 11.18
N ARG A 13 15.01 9.75 12.00
CA ARG A 13 14.46 8.84 13.02
C ARG A 13 13.78 7.62 12.40
N LEU A 14 13.07 7.81 11.29
CA LEU A 14 12.43 6.71 10.55
C LEU A 14 13.47 5.87 9.82
N LEU A 15 14.37 6.53 9.10
CA LEU A 15 15.41 5.84 8.34
C LEU A 15 16.33 5.01 9.26
N ASN A 16 16.63 5.48 10.48
CA ASN A 16 17.38 4.69 11.47
C ASN A 16 16.66 3.42 11.94
N VAL A 17 15.33 3.43 12.00
CA VAL A 17 14.55 2.22 12.32
C VAL A 17 14.50 1.29 11.11
N VAL A 18 14.28 1.85 9.92
CA VAL A 18 14.24 1.09 8.66
C VAL A 18 15.58 0.42 8.37
N GLU A 19 16.71 1.12 8.59
CA GLU A 19 18.06 0.59 8.41
C GLU A 19 18.32 -0.69 9.21
N GLN A 20 17.78 -0.78 10.43
CA GLN A 20 17.90 -1.99 11.26
C GLN A 20 17.14 -3.20 10.67
N LEU A 21 16.15 -2.96 9.81
CA LEU A 21 15.33 -4.00 9.21
C LEU A 21 15.85 -4.46 7.84
N ILE A 22 16.28 -3.51 7.00
CA ILE A 22 16.63 -3.79 5.60
C ILE A 22 18.09 -3.49 5.23
N GLY A 23 18.86 -2.91 6.15
CA GLY A 23 20.26 -2.54 5.95
C GLY A 23 20.48 -1.07 5.54
N PRO A 24 21.74 -0.68 5.29
CA PRO A 24 22.15 0.72 5.15
C PRO A 24 21.76 1.37 3.81
N ASP A 25 21.51 0.57 2.78
CA ASP A 25 21.07 1.03 1.47
C ASP A 25 19.54 1.03 1.42
N ILE A 26 18.94 2.23 1.39
CA ILE A 26 17.49 2.41 1.54
C ILE A 26 16.93 3.17 0.34
N VAL A 27 15.89 2.61 -0.28
CA VAL A 27 15.08 3.30 -1.29
C VAL A 27 13.64 3.43 -0.80
N GLY A 28 13.03 4.60 -1.00
CA GLY A 28 11.60 4.79 -0.87
C GLY A 28 10.87 4.13 -2.03
N HIS A 29 9.91 3.26 -1.72
CA HIS A 29 9.10 2.54 -2.70
C HIS A 29 8.27 3.51 -3.55
N PRO A 30 8.09 3.30 -4.88
CA PRO A 30 7.34 4.23 -5.74
C PRO A 30 5.89 4.47 -5.30
N VAL A 31 5.29 3.50 -4.61
CA VAL A 31 3.92 3.59 -4.08
C VAL A 31 3.92 4.08 -2.63
N TRP A 32 3.33 5.26 -2.45
CA TRP A 32 2.97 5.86 -1.17
C TRP A 32 1.52 6.34 -1.28
N ASN A 33 0.80 6.42 -0.18
CA ASN A 33 -0.60 6.83 -0.21
C ASN A 33 -0.89 7.89 0.83
N LEU A 34 -1.67 8.90 0.45
CA LEU A 34 -2.44 9.72 1.38
C LEU A 34 -3.86 9.15 1.42
N ARG A 35 -4.35 8.80 2.60
CA ARG A 35 -5.67 8.20 2.77
C ARG A 35 -6.54 9.04 3.68
N SER A 36 -7.74 9.35 3.20
CA SER A 36 -8.83 9.85 4.03
C SER A 36 -9.76 8.71 4.43
N LYS A 37 -10.12 8.67 5.71
CA LYS A 37 -11.21 7.85 6.22
C LYS A 37 -12.36 8.78 6.57
N VAL A 38 -13.30 8.94 5.65
CA VAL A 38 -14.45 9.84 5.80
C VAL A 38 -15.53 9.13 6.63
N PRO A 39 -16.18 9.81 7.60
CA PRO A 39 -17.27 9.23 8.37
C PRO A 39 -18.35 8.61 7.48
N LYS A 40 -18.80 7.40 7.82
CA LYS A 40 -19.91 6.70 7.13
C LYS A 40 -19.74 6.55 5.62
N ASN A 41 -18.50 6.43 5.13
CA ASN A 41 -18.21 6.23 3.71
C ASN A 41 -17.59 4.86 3.45
N GLU A 42 -18.36 3.98 2.81
CA GLU A 42 -17.97 2.60 2.49
C GLU A 42 -16.79 2.52 1.52
N ALA A 43 -16.62 3.50 0.61
CA ALA A 43 -15.50 3.54 -0.33
C ALA A 43 -14.14 3.71 0.38
N THR A 44 -14.14 4.13 1.65
CA THR A 44 -12.93 4.27 2.46
C THR A 44 -12.64 3.04 3.32
N ILE A 45 -13.47 1.99 3.24
CA ILE A 45 -13.25 0.71 3.93
C ILE A 45 -12.19 -0.07 3.16
N VAL A 46 -11.04 -0.26 3.79
CA VAL A 46 -9.97 -1.12 3.28
C VAL A 46 -10.14 -2.47 3.98
N PRO A 47 -10.47 -3.55 3.24
CA PRO A 47 -10.68 -4.88 3.81
C PRO A 47 -9.37 -5.50 4.30
N TRP A 48 -9.43 -6.71 4.87
CA TRP A 48 -8.24 -7.51 5.12
C TRP A 48 -7.44 -7.69 3.84
N HIS A 49 -6.15 -7.41 3.89
CA HIS A 49 -5.23 -7.62 2.78
C HIS A 49 -3.78 -7.66 3.27
N GLN A 50 -2.89 -8.18 2.44
CA GLN A 50 -1.44 -7.97 2.53
C GLN A 50 -1.07 -6.89 1.49
N ASP A 51 -0.16 -5.97 1.83
CA ASP A 51 0.30 -4.92 0.90
C ASP A 51 0.88 -5.55 -0.39
N ALA A 52 1.62 -6.65 -0.25
CA ALA A 52 2.16 -7.43 -1.36
C ALA A 52 1.07 -8.04 -2.28
N GLY A 53 -0.19 -8.10 -1.84
CA GLY A 53 -1.31 -8.52 -2.67
C GLY A 53 -1.53 -7.62 -3.89
N TYR A 54 -1.18 -6.33 -3.79
CA TYR A 54 -1.27 -5.36 -4.90
C TYR A 54 -0.06 -5.35 -5.84
N LEU A 55 1.03 -6.02 -5.46
CA LEU A 55 2.29 -6.00 -6.18
C LEU A 55 2.46 -7.26 -7.03
N ASP A 56 3.37 -7.23 -7.99
CA ASP A 56 3.77 -8.39 -8.78
C ASP A 56 4.46 -9.47 -7.90
N ASN A 57 4.42 -10.72 -8.36
CA ASN A 57 4.96 -11.88 -7.64
C ASN A 57 6.45 -11.76 -7.30
N ASP A 58 7.23 -11.01 -8.08
CA ASP A 58 8.65 -10.76 -7.79
C ASP A 58 8.86 -10.03 -6.46
N SER A 59 7.85 -9.31 -5.95
CA SER A 59 7.91 -8.63 -4.64
C SER A 59 7.70 -9.54 -3.43
N TYR A 60 7.27 -10.79 -3.61
CA TYR A 60 6.84 -11.65 -2.50
C TYR A 60 7.96 -12.01 -1.53
N LYS A 61 9.21 -11.98 -2.01
CA LYS A 61 10.40 -12.25 -1.21
C LYS A 61 11.06 -10.97 -0.71
N VAL A 62 10.54 -9.81 -1.10
CA VAL A 62 11.10 -8.50 -0.75
C VAL A 62 10.48 -8.02 0.54
N MET A 63 11.33 -7.77 1.53
CA MET A 63 10.92 -7.11 2.75
C MET A 63 10.70 -5.62 2.47
N GLN A 64 9.45 -5.18 2.57
CA GLN A 64 9.07 -3.78 2.42
C GLN A 64 8.43 -3.29 3.72
N PRO A 65 9.19 -2.67 4.64
CA PRO A 65 8.60 -2.06 5.82
C PRO A 65 7.63 -0.94 5.41
N THR A 66 6.40 -1.01 5.91
CA THR A 66 5.37 0.01 5.73
C THR A 66 5.15 0.76 7.03
N ALA A 67 5.38 2.07 7.02
CA ALA A 67 4.95 2.97 8.09
C ALA A 67 3.59 3.56 7.75
N TRP A 68 2.60 3.29 8.60
CA TRP A 68 1.33 3.98 8.61
C TRP A 68 1.36 5.09 9.65
N VAL A 69 1.24 6.33 9.18
CA VAL A 69 1.37 7.55 10.00
C VAL A 69 0.06 8.34 9.95
N PRO A 70 -0.76 8.32 11.01
CA PRO A 70 -1.95 9.15 11.04
C PRO A 70 -1.59 10.62 11.27
N LEU A 71 -2.30 11.51 10.59
CA LEU A 71 -2.11 12.97 10.69
C LEU A 71 -3.03 13.62 11.75
N ILE A 72 -3.74 12.80 12.50
CA ILE A 72 -4.53 13.11 13.70
C ILE A 72 -4.39 11.94 14.68
N ASP A 73 -4.92 12.05 15.90
CA ASP A 73 -5.07 10.87 16.77
C ASP A 73 -5.91 9.79 16.07
N ALA A 74 -5.39 8.58 15.95
CA ALA A 74 -6.12 7.44 15.41
C ALA A 74 -6.55 6.48 16.52
N ASN A 75 -7.82 6.12 16.52
CA ASN A 75 -8.40 5.18 17.48
C ASN A 75 -9.51 4.36 16.82
N GLU A 76 -10.12 3.47 17.60
CA GLU A 76 -11.18 2.57 17.14
C GLU A 76 -12.39 3.30 16.53
N LYS A 77 -12.70 4.51 17.00
CA LYS A 77 -13.88 5.26 16.55
C LYS A 77 -13.67 5.94 15.21
N ASN A 78 -12.45 6.40 14.93
CA ASN A 78 -12.11 7.10 13.68
C ASN A 78 -11.31 6.22 12.69
N GLY A 79 -11.24 4.92 12.95
CA GLY A 79 -10.77 3.92 12.01
C GLY A 79 -9.26 3.71 12.02
N CYS A 80 -8.65 3.48 13.18
CA CYS A 80 -7.26 3.02 13.26
C CYS A 80 -7.06 1.65 12.58
N LEU A 81 -5.80 1.22 12.46
CA LEU A 81 -5.50 -0.10 11.88
C LEU A 81 -5.92 -1.23 12.83
N GLN A 82 -6.27 -2.36 12.23
CA GLN A 82 -6.33 -3.66 12.88
C GLN A 82 -5.40 -4.59 12.10
N ILE A 83 -4.51 -5.28 12.81
CA ILE A 83 -3.48 -6.14 12.22
C ILE A 83 -3.64 -7.57 12.73
N ALA A 84 -3.29 -8.55 11.88
CA ALA A 84 -3.08 -9.91 12.32
C ALA A 84 -1.64 -10.04 12.84
N SER A 85 -1.50 -9.99 14.15
CA SER A 85 -0.23 -10.07 14.84
C SER A 85 0.53 -11.33 14.44
N ARG A 86 1.83 -11.18 14.18
CA ARG A 86 2.69 -12.26 13.67
C ARG A 86 2.24 -12.88 12.34
N GLY A 87 1.25 -12.32 11.63
CA GLY A 87 0.72 -12.88 10.37
C GLY A 87 1.74 -12.94 9.22
N HIS A 88 2.89 -12.27 9.36
CA HIS A 88 4.00 -12.38 8.41
C HIS A 88 4.87 -13.63 8.58
N LYS A 89 4.74 -14.37 9.69
CA LYS A 89 5.69 -15.44 10.06
C LYS A 89 5.74 -16.60 9.08
N THR A 90 4.65 -16.88 8.37
CA THR A 90 4.63 -17.92 7.34
C THR A 90 5.43 -17.51 6.10
N GLY A 91 5.69 -16.21 5.90
CA GLY A 91 6.30 -15.65 4.70
C GLY A 91 5.44 -15.82 3.43
N LYS A 92 4.18 -16.24 3.58
CA LYS A 92 3.27 -16.54 2.46
C LYS A 92 2.40 -15.34 2.15
N ILE A 93 2.04 -15.24 0.88
CA ILE A 93 0.95 -14.38 0.42
C ILE A 93 -0.29 -15.26 0.27
N GLY A 94 -1.37 -14.91 0.95
CA GLY A 94 -2.65 -15.58 0.82
C GLY A 94 -3.28 -15.31 -0.55
N GLN A 95 -4.19 -16.19 -0.97
CA GLN A 95 -4.98 -15.99 -2.17
C GLN A 95 -5.99 -14.86 -1.93
N HIS A 96 -5.70 -13.69 -2.48
CA HIS A 96 -6.64 -12.57 -2.42
C HIS A 96 -7.69 -12.71 -3.52
N GLN A 97 -8.75 -11.93 -3.37
CA GLN A 97 -9.78 -11.70 -4.38
C GLN A 97 -9.78 -10.21 -4.73
N CYS A 98 -10.17 -9.88 -5.95
CA CYS A 98 -10.56 -8.53 -6.33
C CYS A 98 -12.07 -8.53 -6.59
N CYS A 99 -12.83 -7.46 -6.45
CA CYS A 99 -12.51 -6.32 -5.63
C CYS A 99 -13.56 -6.21 -4.52
N TRP A 100 -13.33 -5.34 -3.54
CA TRP A 100 -14.24 -5.19 -2.41
C TRP A 100 -15.39 -4.22 -2.73
N GLY A 101 -16.62 -4.72 -2.77
CA GLY A 101 -17.82 -3.92 -2.97
C GLY A 101 -17.73 -3.02 -4.22
N GLY A 102 -17.95 -1.72 -4.03
CA GLY A 102 -17.83 -0.70 -5.09
C GLY A 102 -16.42 -0.15 -5.32
N THR A 103 -15.36 -0.79 -4.81
CA THR A 103 -13.98 -0.28 -4.86
C THR A 103 -13.06 -1.17 -5.70
N TRP A 104 -11.79 -0.77 -5.82
CA TRP A 104 -10.71 -1.53 -6.49
C TRP A 104 -9.81 -2.33 -5.52
N TYR A 105 -10.16 -2.35 -4.23
CA TYR A 105 -9.32 -2.99 -3.22
C TYR A 105 -9.32 -4.51 -3.39
N VAL A 106 -8.15 -5.13 -3.24
CA VAL A 106 -8.06 -6.57 -3.03
C VAL A 106 -8.46 -6.91 -1.59
N MET A 107 -9.04 -8.07 -1.41
CA MET A 107 -9.52 -8.58 -0.13
C MET A 107 -8.96 -9.98 0.13
N LEU A 108 -8.72 -10.29 1.39
CA LEU A 108 -8.27 -11.58 1.88
C LEU A 108 -9.32 -12.13 2.83
N GLU A 109 -9.85 -13.30 2.51
CA GLU A 109 -10.88 -13.95 3.31
C GLU A 109 -10.32 -14.49 4.63
N GLU A 110 -11.13 -14.46 5.69
CA GLU A 110 -10.71 -14.92 7.02
C GLU A 110 -10.42 -16.43 7.03
N GLU A 111 -11.14 -17.20 6.21
CA GLU A 111 -10.86 -18.63 6.02
C GLU A 111 -9.47 -18.85 5.36
N GLU A 112 -9.10 -18.02 4.40
CA GLU A 112 -7.79 -18.09 3.75
C GLU A 112 -6.67 -17.68 4.73
N MET A 113 -6.90 -16.63 5.54
CA MET A 113 -5.99 -16.25 6.63
C MET A 113 -5.74 -17.41 7.60
N LYS A 114 -6.80 -18.14 7.97
CA LYS A 114 -6.68 -19.31 8.84
C LYS A 114 -5.95 -20.46 8.17
N ASN A 115 -6.34 -20.80 6.94
CA ASN A 115 -5.89 -22.02 6.27
C ASN A 115 -4.48 -21.91 5.69
N LYS A 116 -4.07 -20.74 5.19
CA LYS A 116 -2.74 -20.55 4.56
C LYS A 116 -1.75 -19.80 5.42
N LEU A 117 -2.23 -18.83 6.20
CA LEU A 117 -1.39 -17.94 6.98
C LEU A 117 -1.33 -18.33 8.46
N GLU A 118 -2.10 -19.34 8.88
CA GLU A 118 -2.14 -19.85 10.24
C GLU A 118 -2.58 -18.78 11.27
N ILE A 119 -3.52 -17.92 10.85
CA ILE A 119 -4.05 -16.81 11.66
C ILE A 119 -5.43 -17.17 12.21
N ASP A 120 -5.59 -17.16 13.52
CA ASP A 120 -6.88 -17.23 14.20
C ASP A 120 -7.36 -15.82 14.55
N ILE A 121 -8.34 -15.31 13.80
CA ILE A 121 -8.89 -13.96 14.00
C ILE A 121 -9.46 -13.70 15.39
N ASN A 122 -9.74 -14.73 16.19
CA ASN A 122 -10.24 -14.56 17.55
C ASN A 122 -9.12 -14.38 18.58
N LYS A 123 -7.87 -14.62 18.18
CA LYS A 123 -6.70 -14.63 19.08
C LYS A 123 -5.57 -13.73 18.62
N ASP A 124 -5.39 -13.62 17.30
CA ASP A 124 -4.20 -13.03 16.70
C ASP A 124 -4.43 -11.61 16.21
N LEU A 125 -5.53 -10.95 16.58
CA LEU A 125 -5.83 -9.59 16.13
C LEU A 125 -5.45 -8.54 17.17
N ASP A 126 -4.69 -7.55 16.72
CA ASP A 126 -4.39 -6.34 17.49
C ASP A 126 -5.03 -5.12 16.84
N ILE A 127 -5.67 -4.30 17.67
CA ILE A 127 -6.10 -2.96 17.30
C ILE A 127 -4.94 -2.01 17.59
N CYS A 128 -4.64 -1.10 16.66
CA CYS A 128 -3.49 -0.20 16.79
C CYS A 128 -3.93 1.27 16.88
N PRO A 129 -4.41 1.76 18.05
CA PRO A 129 -4.56 3.19 18.29
C PRO A 129 -3.18 3.85 18.27
N VAL A 130 -3.10 5.04 17.67
CA VAL A 130 -1.86 5.79 17.50
C VAL A 130 -2.13 7.26 17.78
N PRO A 131 -1.50 7.87 18.80
CA PRO A 131 -1.60 9.30 19.02
C PRO A 131 -0.90 10.08 17.90
N TYR A 132 -1.29 11.33 17.70
CA TYR A 132 -0.66 12.23 16.75
C TYR A 132 0.86 12.30 16.95
N GLY A 133 1.60 12.17 15.85
CA GLY A 133 3.07 12.07 15.86
C GLY A 133 3.61 10.65 16.04
N GLY A 134 2.76 9.67 16.32
CA GLY A 134 3.10 8.25 16.33
C GLY A 134 2.95 7.59 14.95
N MET A 135 3.31 6.31 14.86
CA MET A 135 3.12 5.48 13.67
C MET A 135 2.98 3.99 14.04
N VAL A 136 2.43 3.21 13.11
CA VAL A 136 2.58 1.74 13.10
C VAL A 136 3.58 1.38 12.00
N LEU A 137 4.63 0.62 12.34
CA LEU A 137 5.56 0.05 11.37
C LEU A 137 5.33 -1.45 11.28
N PHE A 138 5.08 -1.96 10.07
CA PHE A 138 4.78 -3.38 9.87
C PHE A 138 5.38 -3.91 8.56
N ASN A 139 5.50 -5.22 8.46
CA ASN A 139 5.96 -5.91 7.25
C ASN A 139 4.82 -5.96 6.20
N ASN A 140 5.13 -5.74 4.93
CA ASN A 140 4.19 -5.75 3.80
C ASN A 140 3.35 -7.03 3.65
N VAL A 141 3.75 -8.13 4.28
CA VAL A 141 3.01 -9.40 4.26
C VAL A 141 2.18 -9.64 5.53
N ILE A 142 2.08 -8.68 6.45
CA ILE A 142 1.12 -8.76 7.56
C ILE A 142 -0.29 -8.48 7.03
N PRO A 143 -1.26 -9.40 7.19
CA PRO A 143 -2.65 -9.10 6.93
C PRO A 143 -3.13 -7.98 7.85
N HIS A 144 -3.67 -6.93 7.26
CA HIS A 144 -4.15 -5.76 7.98
C HIS A 144 -5.38 -5.17 7.30
N ARG A 145 -6.13 -4.39 8.06
CA ARG A 145 -7.27 -3.59 7.60
C ARG A 145 -7.36 -2.29 8.38
N SER A 146 -8.28 -1.42 7.99
CA SER A 146 -8.66 -0.27 8.81
C SER A 146 -10.10 -0.38 9.30
N LEU A 147 -10.32 -0.07 10.57
CA LEU A 147 -11.67 -0.07 11.13
C LEU A 147 -12.55 1.02 10.46
N PRO A 148 -13.88 0.87 10.45
CA PRO A 148 -14.78 1.91 9.96
C PRO A 148 -14.63 3.22 10.74
N ASN A 149 -14.89 4.36 10.09
CA ASN A 149 -14.97 5.64 10.78
C ASN A 149 -16.42 5.94 11.15
N VAL A 150 -16.72 5.79 12.44
CA VAL A 150 -18.02 6.08 13.05
C VAL A 150 -18.01 7.40 13.84
N SER A 151 -16.91 8.15 13.78
CA SER A 151 -16.77 9.47 14.39
C SER A 151 -17.38 10.58 13.51
N LYS A 152 -17.14 11.85 13.85
CA LYS A 152 -17.56 13.02 13.06
C LYS A 152 -16.43 13.63 12.23
N ASP A 153 -15.19 13.20 12.46
CA ASP A 153 -14.00 13.82 11.88
C ASP A 153 -13.41 12.96 10.77
N ILE A 154 -12.80 13.59 9.76
CA ILE A 154 -12.08 12.86 8.71
C ILE A 154 -10.69 12.50 9.24
N ARG A 155 -10.35 11.20 9.26
CA ARG A 155 -9.00 10.75 9.61
C ARG A 155 -8.11 10.69 8.38
N TRP A 156 -7.03 11.45 8.40
CA TRP A 156 -6.00 11.40 7.36
C TRP A 156 -4.81 10.57 7.81
N SER A 157 -4.20 9.81 6.91
CA SER A 157 -2.97 9.06 7.17
C SER A 157 -2.07 8.98 5.93
N LEU A 158 -0.78 8.77 6.17
CA LEU A 158 0.21 8.47 5.14
C LEU A 158 0.66 7.02 5.26
N ASP A 159 0.75 6.33 4.13
CA ASP A 159 1.44 5.04 4.02
C ASP A 159 2.78 5.28 3.31
N LEU A 160 3.88 5.06 4.02
CA LEU A 160 5.25 5.24 3.53
C LEU A 160 5.96 3.89 3.54
N ARG A 161 6.68 3.59 2.46
CA ARG A 161 7.27 2.27 2.23
C ARG A 161 8.73 2.39 1.86
N TRP A 162 9.55 1.45 2.32
CA TRP A 162 10.96 1.37 1.97
C TRP A 162 11.30 -0.05 1.56
N GLN A 163 12.42 -0.20 0.85
CA GLN A 163 13.04 -1.49 0.57
C GLN A 163 14.52 -1.30 0.27
N ARG A 164 15.24 -2.40 0.03
CA ARG A 164 16.60 -2.35 -0.51
C ARG A 164 16.57 -1.94 -1.99
N PRO A 165 17.50 -1.10 -2.47
CA PRO A 165 17.53 -0.64 -3.86
C PRO A 165 17.84 -1.74 -4.87
N THR A 166 18.43 -2.86 -4.44
CA THR A 166 18.75 -4.01 -5.30
C THR A 166 17.57 -4.95 -5.55
N GLU A 167 16.48 -4.76 -4.81
CA GLU A 167 15.30 -5.63 -4.87
C GLU A 167 14.28 -5.10 -5.88
N PRO A 168 13.49 -5.98 -6.52
CA PRO A 168 12.40 -5.54 -7.38
C PRO A 168 11.34 -4.80 -6.57
N PHE A 169 10.77 -3.73 -7.13
CA PHE A 169 9.66 -3.00 -6.50
C PHE A 169 8.32 -3.77 -6.61
N GLY A 170 8.20 -4.67 -7.59
CA GLY A 170 6.94 -5.36 -7.88
C GLY A 170 5.83 -4.43 -8.36
N PHE A 171 6.15 -3.22 -8.84
CA PHE A 171 5.17 -2.30 -9.40
C PHE A 171 5.14 -2.39 -10.93
N TYR A 172 4.93 -3.60 -11.45
CA TYR A 172 4.68 -3.91 -12.86
C TYR A 172 5.52 -3.06 -13.82
N ASN A 173 6.81 -3.38 -13.96
CA ASN A 173 7.79 -2.66 -14.80
C ASN A 173 8.21 -1.25 -14.35
N LEU A 174 7.60 -0.64 -13.32
CA LEU A 174 8.14 0.59 -12.74
C LEU A 174 9.35 0.30 -11.85
N LYS A 175 10.46 0.96 -12.15
CA LYS A 175 11.75 0.79 -11.45
C LYS A 175 12.21 2.03 -10.68
N ASP A 176 11.38 3.07 -10.61
CA ASP A 176 11.78 4.38 -10.08
C ASP A 176 11.32 4.62 -8.63
N GLY A 177 12.08 4.04 -7.70
CA GLY A 177 12.08 4.48 -6.30
C GLY A 177 12.90 5.75 -6.08
N VAL A 178 12.88 6.29 -4.85
CA VAL A 178 13.73 7.41 -4.43
C VAL A 178 14.84 6.91 -3.52
N LEU A 179 16.10 7.00 -3.94
CA LEU A 179 17.22 6.57 -3.10
C LEU A 179 17.35 7.54 -1.92
N MET A 180 17.28 7.01 -0.70
CA MET A 180 17.26 7.80 0.55
C MET A 180 18.55 7.64 1.36
N ARG A 181 19.18 6.46 1.32
CA ARG A 181 20.51 6.22 1.90
C ARG A 181 21.31 5.31 1.00
N SER A 182 22.63 5.52 0.97
CA SER A 182 23.55 4.53 0.43
C SER A 182 24.79 4.38 1.29
N SER A 183 25.21 3.14 1.50
CA SER A 183 26.47 2.79 2.16
C SER A 183 27.70 3.29 1.37
N LYS A 184 27.54 3.57 0.07
CA LYS A 184 28.59 4.08 -0.82
C LYS A 184 28.72 5.61 -0.80
N ASP A 185 27.67 6.31 -0.36
CA ASP A 185 27.64 7.77 -0.30
C ASP A 185 26.89 8.24 0.96
N PRO A 186 27.62 8.43 2.08
CA PRO A 186 27.03 8.90 3.34
C PRO A 186 26.41 10.30 3.26
N ASN A 187 26.77 11.11 2.26
CA ASN A 187 26.26 12.48 2.09
C ASN A 187 25.26 12.58 0.93
N LEU A 188 24.67 11.45 0.53
CA LEU A 188 23.70 11.39 -0.56
C LEU A 188 22.61 12.45 -0.40
N GLU A 189 22.49 13.33 -1.39
CA GLU A 189 21.34 14.22 -1.50
C GLU A 189 20.19 13.50 -2.21
N ILE A 190 19.02 13.51 -1.58
CA ILE A 190 17.84 12.83 -2.11
C ILE A 190 17.28 13.61 -3.31
N ASP A 191 17.30 13.00 -4.49
CA ASP A 191 16.78 13.58 -5.73
C ASP A 191 15.24 13.46 -5.81
N TRP A 192 14.57 14.32 -5.04
CA TRP A 192 13.12 14.42 -5.06
C TRP A 192 12.57 14.93 -6.39
N ASP A 193 13.34 15.72 -7.14
CA ASP A 193 12.89 16.25 -8.42
C ASP A 193 12.78 15.15 -9.47
N LYS A 194 13.77 14.25 -9.55
CA LYS A 194 13.68 13.04 -10.37
C LYS A 194 12.49 12.19 -9.95
N PHE A 195 12.31 11.96 -8.65
CA PHE A 195 11.18 11.16 -8.16
C PHE A 195 9.82 11.78 -8.50
N ASN A 196 9.67 13.09 -8.37
CA ASN A 196 8.40 13.79 -8.60
C ASN A 196 8.07 14.03 -10.08
N LYS A 197 9.05 14.00 -10.98
CA LYS A 197 8.85 14.14 -12.43
C LYS A 197 8.17 12.92 -13.07
N VAL A 198 8.22 11.76 -12.41
CA VAL A 198 7.60 10.53 -12.92
C VAL A 198 6.09 10.54 -12.65
N ASP A 199 5.30 10.60 -13.72
CA ASP A 199 3.85 10.31 -13.67
C ASP A 199 3.65 8.80 -13.55
N ARG A 200 3.44 8.35 -12.32
CA ARG A 200 3.28 6.92 -12.00
C ARG A 200 1.98 6.32 -12.54
N HIS A 201 0.94 7.12 -12.71
CA HIS A 201 -0.30 6.64 -13.32
C HIS A 201 -0.07 6.37 -14.80
N GLN A 202 0.67 7.25 -15.49
CA GLN A 202 1.05 7.03 -16.88
C GLN A 202 1.97 5.82 -17.04
N GLU A 203 3.01 5.68 -16.21
CA GLU A 203 3.91 4.52 -16.27
C GLU A 203 3.20 3.20 -15.96
N GLN A 204 2.29 3.19 -14.97
CA GLN A 204 1.48 2.02 -14.67
C GLN A 204 0.60 1.62 -15.87
N ARG A 205 -0.02 2.58 -16.56
CA ARG A 205 -0.82 2.31 -17.77
C ARG A 205 0.02 1.75 -18.92
N LYS A 206 1.20 2.31 -19.17
CA LYS A 206 2.15 1.77 -20.17
C LYS A 206 2.51 0.32 -19.86
N ALA A 207 2.73 0.00 -18.58
CA ALA A 207 3.01 -1.36 -18.17
C ALA A 207 1.82 -2.33 -18.33
N MET A 208 0.60 -1.81 -18.43
CA MET A 208 -0.61 -2.59 -18.70
C MET A 208 -0.92 -2.76 -20.19
N ASP A 209 -0.06 -2.22 -21.09
CA ASP A 209 -0.30 -2.15 -22.54
C ASP A 209 -1.62 -1.44 -22.91
N VAL A 210 -2.02 -0.47 -22.07
CA VAL A 210 -3.22 0.33 -22.29
C VAL A 210 -2.83 1.61 -23.01
N GLU A 211 -3.32 1.79 -24.24
CA GLU A 211 -3.19 3.08 -24.93
C GLU A 211 -3.77 4.21 -24.06
N PRO A 212 -3.14 5.40 -24.03
CA PRO A 212 -3.65 6.53 -23.28
C PRO A 212 -4.99 6.99 -23.89
N ALA A 213 -6.10 6.45 -23.39
CA ALA A 213 -7.40 7.01 -23.69
C ALA A 213 -7.44 8.47 -23.19
N LYS A 214 -8.02 9.37 -24.00
CA LYS A 214 -8.39 10.71 -23.54
C LYS A 214 -9.49 10.57 -22.50
N GLU A 215 -9.12 10.37 -21.25
CA GLU A 215 -10.06 10.35 -20.14
C GLU A 215 -10.53 11.77 -19.83
N SER A 216 -11.80 11.89 -19.43
CA SER A 216 -12.29 13.13 -18.87
C SER A 216 -11.54 13.41 -17.57
N GLU A 217 -11.33 14.69 -17.25
CA GLU A 217 -10.71 15.15 -15.98
C GLU A 217 -11.31 14.49 -14.71
N PHE A 218 -12.54 13.98 -14.80
CA PHE A 218 -13.30 13.37 -13.71
C PHE A 218 -13.49 11.85 -13.85
N ASP A 219 -12.61 11.14 -14.58
CA ASP A 219 -12.62 9.68 -14.52
C ASP A 219 -12.21 9.20 -13.11
N LEU A 220 -13.15 8.53 -12.44
CA LEU A 220 -12.96 8.00 -11.09
C LEU A 220 -12.63 6.51 -11.09
N THR A 221 -12.51 5.88 -12.26
CA THR A 221 -12.16 4.47 -12.37
C THR A 221 -10.68 4.24 -12.02
N MET A 222 -10.37 3.03 -11.57
CA MET A 222 -9.05 2.66 -11.05
C MET A 222 -8.70 1.25 -11.56
N PRO A 223 -8.63 1.03 -12.89
CA PRO A 223 -8.18 -0.24 -13.43
C PRO A 223 -6.70 -0.46 -13.09
N GLY A 224 -6.27 -1.72 -13.07
CA GLY A 224 -4.92 -2.06 -12.66
C GLY A 224 -4.50 -3.50 -12.89
N PRO A 225 -3.19 -3.76 -13.04
CA PRO A 225 -2.69 -5.10 -13.30
C PRO A 225 -2.91 -6.06 -12.11
N TRP A 226 -3.05 -5.54 -10.89
CA TRP A 226 -3.41 -6.35 -9.71
C TRP A 226 -4.80 -6.96 -9.82
N MET A 227 -5.72 -6.37 -10.59
CA MET A 227 -7.06 -6.93 -10.82
C MET A 227 -7.01 -8.20 -11.67
N LYS A 228 -6.00 -8.34 -12.54
CA LYS A 228 -5.78 -9.54 -13.36
C LYS A 228 -5.18 -10.70 -12.56
N LYS A 229 -4.58 -10.38 -11.42
CA LYS A 229 -3.87 -11.34 -10.57
C LYS A 229 -4.82 -12.19 -9.73
N TRP A 230 -5.95 -11.62 -9.35
CA TRP A 230 -6.89 -12.20 -8.41
C TRP A 230 -8.25 -12.42 -9.07
N GLU A 231 -9.00 -13.40 -8.57
CA GLU A 231 -10.36 -13.63 -9.04
C GLU A 231 -11.25 -12.42 -8.76
N MET A 232 -12.02 -11.98 -9.77
CA MET A 232 -12.98 -10.89 -9.66
C MET A 232 -14.33 -11.39 -9.10
N VAL A 233 -14.61 -11.13 -7.81
CA VAL A 233 -15.81 -11.57 -7.07
C VAL A 233 -16.88 -10.48 -6.91
N HIS A 234 -16.54 -9.20 -7.11
CA HIS A 234 -17.52 -8.10 -7.19
C HIS A 234 -17.36 -7.33 -8.49
N MET A 235 -18.48 -7.02 -9.13
CA MET A 235 -18.55 -6.21 -10.34
C MET A 235 -18.93 -4.76 -9.99
N ASN A 236 -18.14 -3.81 -10.46
CA ASN A 236 -18.33 -2.38 -10.29
C ASN A 236 -17.67 -1.58 -11.43
N MET A 237 -17.77 -0.25 -11.39
CA MET A 237 -17.23 0.64 -12.43
C MET A 237 -15.73 0.44 -12.71
N HIS A 238 -14.92 0.05 -11.71
CA HIS A 238 -13.49 -0.17 -11.89
C HIS A 238 -13.21 -1.49 -12.60
N THR A 239 -13.93 -2.56 -12.23
CA THR A 239 -13.80 -3.87 -12.90
C THR A 239 -14.40 -3.86 -14.30
N ASP A 240 -15.48 -3.10 -14.52
CA ASP A 240 -16.07 -2.92 -15.85
C ASP A 240 -15.09 -2.21 -16.77
N ARG A 241 -14.46 -1.13 -16.26
CA ARG A 241 -13.38 -0.45 -16.97
C ARG A 241 -12.20 -1.39 -17.27
N GLN A 242 -11.80 -2.22 -16.32
CA GLN A 242 -10.72 -3.18 -16.53
C GLN A 242 -11.05 -4.16 -17.66
N LYS A 243 -12.28 -4.69 -17.71
CA LYS A 243 -12.75 -5.59 -18.77
C LYS A 243 -12.76 -4.92 -20.15
N GLU A 244 -13.16 -3.66 -20.23
CA GLU A 244 -13.10 -2.89 -21.48
C GLU A 244 -11.67 -2.77 -22.01
N LEU A 245 -10.70 -2.53 -21.12
CA LEU A 245 -9.29 -2.43 -21.48
C LEU A 245 -8.72 -3.77 -21.93
N ASP A 246 -9.11 -4.86 -21.25
CA ASP A 246 -8.66 -6.22 -21.58
C ASP A 246 -9.21 -6.72 -22.92
N THR A 247 -10.34 -6.19 -23.37
CA THR A 247 -10.92 -6.53 -24.69
C THR A 247 -10.25 -5.78 -25.83
N LYS A 248 -9.49 -4.70 -25.53
CA LYS A 248 -8.85 -3.83 -26.51
C LYS A 248 -7.36 -4.11 -26.71
N ALA A 249 -6.74 -4.85 -25.79
CA ALA A 249 -5.34 -5.32 -25.86
C ALA A 249 -5.25 -6.65 -26.63
#